data_AF-A0A7S3FHW4-F1
#
_entry.id   AF-A0A7S3FHW4-F1
#
_cell.length_a   1.000
_cell.length_b   1.000
_cell.length_c   1.000
_cell.angle_alpha   90.00
_cell.angle_beta   90.00
_cell.angle_gamma   90.00
#
_symmetry.space_group_name_H-M   'P 1'
#
loop_
_entity.id
_entity.type
_entity.pdbx_description
1 polymer ?
#
loop_
_entity_poly.entity_id
_entity_poly.type
_entity_poly.pdbx_seq_one_letter_code
_entity_poly.pdbx_strand_id
1 'polypeptide(L)'
;ARLFGVLGLRDMARVDGWVLPPTLARACGAPEGQGEDGAPVVVFSDVNLVSGMEQTSFLFQQGAEAGMAHGDILRVALNAACKRTGLQMPSSGESGAAGAPEAAAESKQRVYVLFGGGTSERQVSLMSGTNAWLKLSSHPDVDARPFLLDKAELAPAPGQSDVDALRGRGVLRLPYGAVLRHTVEEVAAAADAALEPTRAAATSRARAA
;
A
#
# COMPACT_ATOMS: atom_id res chain seq x y z
N ALA A 1 2.11 12.93 16.74
CA ALA A 1 1.60 12.89 18.13
C ALA A 1 0.86 14.18 18.55
N ARG A 2 1.45 15.38 18.38
CA ARG A 2 0.85 16.65 18.86
C ARG A 2 -0.56 16.92 18.33
N LEU A 3 -0.81 16.73 17.03
CA LEU A 3 -2.13 16.93 16.43
C LEU A 3 -3.21 16.03 17.07
N PHE A 4 -2.90 14.74 17.25
CA PHE A 4 -3.79 13.79 17.91
C PHE A 4 -4.12 14.21 19.35
N GLY A 5 -3.13 14.70 20.09
CA GLY A 5 -3.35 15.21 21.45
C GLY A 5 -4.25 16.44 21.50
N VAL A 6 -4.00 17.44 20.62
CA VAL A 6 -4.78 18.69 20.57
C VAL A 6 -6.23 18.44 20.18
N LEU A 7 -6.46 17.55 19.22
CA LEU A 7 -7.81 17.26 18.70
C LEU A 7 -8.49 16.07 19.41
N GLY A 8 -7.84 15.47 20.41
CA GLY A 8 -8.39 14.30 21.13
C GLY A 8 -8.57 13.06 20.25
N LEU A 9 -7.85 12.96 19.13
CA LEU A 9 -7.93 11.83 18.19
C LEU A 9 -7.33 10.57 18.81
N ARG A 10 -7.85 9.42 18.40
CA ARG A 10 -7.45 8.11 18.92
C ARG A 10 -7.31 7.12 17.77
N ASP A 11 -6.42 6.15 17.95
CA ASP A 11 -6.24 4.98 17.09
C ASP A 11 -5.75 5.32 15.67
N MET A 12 -6.59 5.94 14.84
CA MET A 12 -6.26 6.39 13.49
C MET A 12 -7.07 7.62 13.09
N ALA A 13 -6.52 8.42 12.18
CA ALA A 13 -7.22 9.50 11.50
C ALA A 13 -6.51 9.79 10.17
N ARG A 14 -7.28 10.15 9.13
CA ARG A 14 -6.74 10.74 7.91
C ARG A 14 -6.83 12.25 8.04
N VAL A 15 -5.72 12.94 7.81
CA VAL A 15 -5.65 14.40 7.88
C VAL A 15 -5.26 14.90 6.51
N ASP A 16 -6.16 15.67 5.91
CA ASP A 16 -5.99 16.23 4.59
C ASP A 16 -5.59 17.72 4.72
N GLY A 17 -4.84 18.24 3.75
CA GLY A 17 -4.35 19.60 3.83
C GLY A 17 -3.38 19.97 2.71
N TRP A 18 -2.78 21.15 2.87
CA TRP A 18 -1.84 21.71 1.92
C TRP A 18 -0.50 22.02 2.58
N VAL A 19 0.56 21.89 1.79
CA VAL A 19 1.88 22.42 2.12
C VAL A 19 2.04 23.71 1.33
N LEU A 20 1.98 24.84 2.03
CA LEU A 20 2.05 26.17 1.42
C LEU A 20 3.48 26.70 1.48
N PRO A 21 4.00 27.30 0.40
CA PRO A 21 5.24 28.06 0.48
C PRO A 21 5.03 29.28 1.41
N PRO A 22 6.08 29.76 2.10
CA PRO A 22 5.98 30.85 3.08
C PRO A 22 5.28 32.11 2.54
N THR A 23 5.53 32.44 1.28
CA THR A 23 4.94 33.61 0.60
C THR A 23 3.42 33.49 0.50
N LEU A 24 2.92 32.32 0.14
CA LEU A 24 1.49 32.05 0.03
C LEU A 24 0.84 31.91 1.41
N ALA A 25 1.54 31.29 2.37
CA ALA A 25 1.06 31.15 3.73
C ALA A 25 0.78 32.50 4.39
N ARG A 26 1.69 33.49 4.21
CA ARG A 26 1.47 34.88 4.67
C ARG A 26 0.26 35.53 4.02
N ALA A 27 0.09 35.33 2.71
CA ALA A 27 -1.07 35.85 1.99
C ALA A 27 -2.39 35.22 2.48
N CYS A 28 -2.35 33.97 2.96
CA CYS A 28 -3.50 33.27 3.54
C CYS A 28 -3.71 33.56 5.04
N GLY A 29 -2.97 34.50 5.64
CA GLY A 29 -3.14 34.89 7.04
C GLY A 29 -2.55 33.89 8.05
N ALA A 30 -1.47 33.18 7.68
CA ALA A 30 -0.75 32.35 8.63
C ALA A 30 -0.30 33.16 9.87
N PRO A 31 -0.35 32.58 11.09
CA PRO A 31 0.06 33.27 12.31
C PRO A 31 1.50 33.79 12.24
N GLU A 32 1.77 34.94 12.87
CA GLU A 32 3.13 35.47 13.04
C GLU A 32 4.04 34.40 13.67
N GLY A 33 5.27 34.26 13.16
CA GLY A 33 6.19 33.18 13.53
C GLY A 33 6.11 31.89 12.69
N GLN A 34 5.07 31.66 11.86
CA GLN A 34 5.04 30.49 10.96
C GLN A 34 5.64 30.79 9.58
N GLY A 35 6.64 29.98 9.18
CA GLY A 35 7.30 30.10 7.89
C GLY A 35 8.33 31.24 7.79
N GLU A 36 8.70 31.85 8.92
CA GLU A 36 9.68 32.95 8.97
C GLU A 36 11.09 32.52 8.56
N ASP A 37 11.48 31.27 8.82
CA ASP A 37 12.77 30.70 8.42
C ASP A 37 12.77 30.17 6.97
N GLY A 38 11.75 30.51 6.17
CA GLY A 38 11.57 29.97 4.82
C GLY A 38 11.00 28.55 4.78
N ALA A 39 10.69 27.96 5.94
CA ALA A 39 10.07 26.64 6.03
C ALA A 39 8.62 26.65 5.52
N PRO A 40 8.18 25.61 4.78
CA PRO A 40 6.81 25.53 4.31
C PRO A 40 5.82 25.43 5.48
N VAL A 41 4.65 26.03 5.31
CA VAL A 41 3.57 26.02 6.30
C VAL A 41 2.58 24.93 5.93
N VAL A 42 2.32 24.01 6.86
CA VAL A 42 1.33 22.95 6.67
C VAL A 42 -0.02 23.43 7.21
N VAL A 43 -1.02 23.46 6.34
CA VAL A 43 -2.39 23.84 6.66
C VAL A 43 -3.27 22.60 6.60
N PHE A 44 -3.89 22.23 7.71
CA PHE A 44 -4.86 21.14 7.76
C PHE A 44 -6.23 21.65 7.34
N SER A 45 -6.86 20.97 6.38
CA SER A 45 -8.15 21.35 5.82
C SER A 45 -9.29 20.51 6.37
N ASP A 46 -9.02 19.23 6.59
CA ASP A 46 -10.03 18.25 6.99
C ASP A 46 -9.41 17.14 7.85
N VAL A 47 -10.19 16.62 8.80
CA VAL A 47 -9.80 15.55 9.71
C VAL A 47 -10.87 14.46 9.67
N ASN A 48 -10.53 13.38 8.98
CA ASN A 48 -11.38 12.23 8.79
C ASN A 48 -11.07 11.17 9.86
N LEU A 49 -12.00 11.02 10.83
CA LEU A 49 -11.88 10.05 11.94
C LEU A 49 -11.95 8.60 11.46
N VAL A 50 -12.67 8.37 10.35
CA VAL A 50 -12.77 7.07 9.69
C VAL A 50 -12.19 7.23 8.30
N SER A 51 -11.05 6.60 8.05
CA SER A 51 -10.51 6.52 6.69
C SER A 51 -11.27 5.48 5.88
N GLY A 52 -11.26 5.60 4.55
CA GLY A 52 -11.75 4.55 3.67
C GLY A 52 -11.07 3.22 3.98
N MET A 53 -11.84 2.13 3.95
CA MET A 53 -11.41 0.77 4.30
C MET A 53 -11.29 -0.16 3.09
N GLU A 54 -11.33 0.42 1.89
CA GLU A 54 -11.10 -0.29 0.63
C GLU A 54 -9.62 -0.72 0.52
N GLN A 55 -9.33 -1.80 -0.23
CA GLN A 55 -7.99 -2.43 -0.27
C GLN A 55 -6.88 -1.49 -0.76
N THR A 56 -7.24 -0.59 -1.65
CA THR A 56 -6.35 0.44 -2.20
C THR A 56 -6.55 1.79 -1.52
N SER A 57 -7.19 1.86 -0.35
CA SER A 57 -7.38 3.13 0.35
C SER A 57 -6.07 3.74 0.83
N PHE A 58 -6.03 5.07 0.94
CA PHE A 58 -4.86 5.81 1.44
C PHE A 58 -4.35 5.32 2.80
N LEU A 59 -5.23 4.86 3.70
CA LEU A 59 -4.82 4.32 5.00
C LEU A 59 -3.86 3.13 4.81
N PHE A 60 -4.23 2.20 3.93
CA PHE A 60 -3.45 0.99 3.70
C PHE A 60 -2.25 1.25 2.80
N GLN A 61 -2.36 2.16 1.81
CA GLN A 61 -1.21 2.60 1.03
C GLN A 61 -0.13 3.25 1.93
N GLN A 62 -0.51 4.21 2.79
CA GLN A 62 0.43 4.88 3.70
C GLN A 62 0.98 3.92 4.77
N GLY A 63 0.16 3.00 5.27
CA GLY A 63 0.64 1.96 6.18
C GLY A 63 1.65 1.03 5.52
N ALA A 64 1.44 0.66 4.25
CA ALA A 64 2.39 -0.16 3.51
C ALA A 64 3.74 0.54 3.30
N GLU A 65 3.77 1.86 3.08
CA GLU A 65 5.02 2.64 3.06
C GLU A 65 5.74 2.62 4.43
N ALA A 66 4.99 2.47 5.52
CA ALA A 66 5.53 2.27 6.86
C ALA A 66 5.85 0.78 7.17
N GLY A 67 5.75 -0.12 6.19
CA GLY A 67 6.02 -1.55 6.34
C GLY A 67 4.90 -2.34 7.02
N MET A 68 3.70 -1.79 7.13
CA MET A 68 2.54 -2.44 7.73
C MET A 68 1.64 -3.08 6.67
N ALA A 69 1.21 -4.32 6.90
CA ALA A 69 0.13 -4.92 6.12
C ALA A 69 -1.25 -4.43 6.62
N HIS A 70 -2.30 -4.75 5.85
CA HIS A 70 -3.69 -4.44 6.18
C HIS A 70 -4.04 -4.94 7.59
N GLY A 71 -3.69 -6.20 7.86
CA GLY A 71 -3.93 -6.84 9.16
C GLY A 71 -3.20 -6.18 10.31
N ASP A 72 -2.02 -5.59 10.09
CA ASP A 72 -1.25 -4.93 11.16
C ASP A 72 -1.93 -3.64 11.59
N ILE A 73 -2.39 -2.82 10.63
CA ILE A 73 -3.13 -1.59 10.90
C ILE A 73 -4.40 -1.90 11.71
N LEU A 74 -5.16 -2.92 11.26
CA LEU A 74 -6.38 -3.34 11.94
C LEU A 74 -6.11 -3.87 13.35
N ARG A 75 -5.05 -4.67 13.53
CA ARG A 75 -4.65 -5.20 14.85
C ARG A 75 -4.22 -4.08 15.79
N VAL A 76 -3.50 -3.07 15.31
CA VAL A 76 -3.11 -1.92 16.11
C VAL A 76 -4.33 -1.16 16.59
N ALA A 77 -5.27 -0.86 15.69
CA ALA A 77 -6.50 -0.16 16.04
C ALA A 77 -7.37 -0.96 17.02
N LEU A 78 -7.54 -2.26 16.78
CA LEU A 78 -8.29 -3.15 17.65
C LEU A 78 -7.65 -3.25 19.05
N ASN A 79 -6.33 -3.41 19.12
CA ASN A 79 -5.59 -3.45 20.39
C ASN A 79 -5.74 -2.16 21.19
N ALA A 80 -5.66 -1.01 20.52
CA ALA A 80 -5.85 0.28 21.16
C ALA A 80 -7.29 0.45 21.69
N ALA A 81 -8.29 -0.01 20.93
CA ALA A 81 -9.68 -0.02 21.35
C ALA A 81 -9.93 -0.94 22.56
N CYS A 82 -9.44 -2.19 22.51
CA CYS A 82 -9.55 -3.15 23.61
C CYS A 82 -8.94 -2.63 24.91
N LYS A 83 -7.72 -2.08 24.85
CA LYS A 83 -7.05 -1.48 26.02
C LYS A 83 -7.87 -0.35 26.64
N ARG A 84 -8.48 0.49 25.80
CA ARG A 84 -9.29 1.63 26.25
C ARG A 84 -10.59 1.18 26.92
N THR A 85 -11.20 0.11 26.44
CA THR A 85 -12.48 -0.41 26.98
C THR A 85 -12.29 -1.43 28.09
N GLY A 86 -11.04 -1.80 28.41
CA GLY A 86 -10.75 -2.87 29.37
C GLY A 86 -11.08 -4.26 28.85
N LEU A 87 -11.26 -4.42 27.53
CA LEU A 87 -11.48 -5.70 26.90
C LEU A 87 -10.15 -6.40 26.62
N GLN A 88 -10.16 -7.72 26.69
CA GLN A 88 -9.03 -8.52 26.25
C GLN A 88 -9.00 -8.57 24.72
N MET A 89 -7.80 -8.51 24.15
CA MET A 89 -7.62 -8.76 22.73
C MET A 89 -8.00 -10.19 22.42
N PRO A 90 -8.76 -10.45 21.35
CA PRO A 90 -8.97 -11.82 20.88
C PRO A 90 -7.60 -12.48 20.67
N SER A 91 -7.38 -13.61 21.31
CA SER A 91 -6.19 -14.41 21.04
C SER A 91 -6.25 -14.81 19.57
N SER A 92 -5.10 -14.79 18.90
CA SER A 92 -4.96 -15.13 17.46
C SER A 92 -5.38 -16.57 17.10
N GLY A 93 -6.01 -17.30 18.02
CA GLY A 93 -6.22 -18.75 17.98
C GLY A 93 -7.66 -19.24 17.77
N GLU A 94 -8.68 -18.38 17.75
CA GLU A 94 -10.09 -18.82 17.58
C GLU A 94 -10.57 -18.79 16.13
N SER A 95 -9.69 -18.48 15.18
CA SER A 95 -9.84 -18.85 13.77
C SER A 95 -8.87 -19.98 13.44
N GLY A 96 -9.17 -21.21 13.89
CA GLY A 96 -8.63 -22.45 13.33
C GLY A 96 -7.11 -22.69 13.35
N ALA A 97 -6.32 -21.96 14.15
CA ALA A 97 -4.88 -22.19 14.24
C ALA A 97 -4.33 -21.84 15.64
N ALA A 98 -4.78 -22.59 16.64
CA ALA A 98 -4.13 -22.62 17.95
C ALA A 98 -3.43 -23.97 18.12
N GLY A 99 -2.10 -23.94 18.13
CA GLY A 99 -1.26 -25.05 18.60
C GLY A 99 -0.81 -26.02 17.51
N ALA A 100 0.18 -25.64 16.72
CA ALA A 100 1.18 -26.60 16.28
C ALA A 100 2.51 -26.21 16.94
N PRO A 101 3.25 -27.15 17.55
CA PRO A 101 4.64 -26.92 17.95
C PRO A 101 5.46 -26.50 16.73
N GLU A 102 6.69 -26.07 16.95
CA GLU A 102 7.77 -25.93 15.95
C GLU A 102 8.11 -27.27 15.23
N ALA A 103 7.09 -28.05 14.88
CA ALA A 103 7.16 -29.21 14.03
C ALA A 103 7.42 -28.70 12.60
N ALA A 104 8.60 -29.07 12.09
CA ALA A 104 9.03 -29.06 10.70
C ALA A 104 8.16 -28.22 9.77
N ALA A 105 8.63 -27.03 9.41
CA ALA A 105 8.01 -26.15 8.42
C ALA A 105 7.52 -26.97 7.22
N GLU A 106 6.24 -27.33 7.22
CA GLU A 106 5.61 -27.95 6.08
C GLU A 106 5.78 -26.99 4.92
N SER A 107 6.25 -27.50 3.79
CA SER A 107 6.56 -26.69 2.62
C SER A 107 5.27 -26.03 2.15
N LYS A 108 5.09 -24.74 2.48
CA LYS A 108 3.93 -23.97 2.01
C LYS A 108 3.77 -24.12 0.50
N GLN A 109 2.54 -24.29 0.05
CA GLN A 109 2.24 -24.31 -1.37
C GLN A 109 2.56 -22.94 -1.98
N ARG A 110 3.52 -22.90 -2.90
CA ARG A 110 3.86 -21.67 -3.62
C ARG A 110 2.82 -21.41 -4.70
N VAL A 111 2.20 -20.24 -4.65
CA VAL A 111 1.21 -19.79 -5.63
C VAL A 111 1.63 -18.44 -6.19
N TYR A 112 1.77 -18.37 -7.52
CA TYR A 112 2.08 -17.13 -8.22
C TYR A 112 0.80 -16.54 -8.79
N VAL A 113 0.46 -15.32 -8.39
CA VAL A 113 -0.72 -14.61 -8.88
C VAL A 113 -0.26 -13.58 -9.90
N LEU A 114 -0.56 -13.82 -11.18
CA LEU A 114 -0.20 -12.94 -12.29
C LEU A 114 -1.42 -12.11 -12.70
N PHE A 115 -1.25 -10.80 -12.86
CA PHE A 115 -2.29 -9.88 -13.30
C PHE A 115 -1.72 -8.74 -14.16
N GLY A 116 -2.59 -7.92 -14.74
CA GLY A 116 -2.23 -6.82 -15.64
C GLY A 116 -2.33 -7.22 -17.11
N GLY A 117 -1.26 -7.00 -17.88
CA GLY A 117 -1.18 -7.33 -19.30
C GLY A 117 -1.49 -6.17 -20.26
N GLY A 118 -1.36 -6.45 -21.55
CA GLY A 118 -1.47 -5.46 -22.64
C GLY A 118 -2.89 -5.19 -23.16
N THR A 119 -3.95 -5.62 -22.48
CA THR A 119 -5.34 -5.47 -22.95
C THR A 119 -6.04 -4.26 -22.31
N SER A 120 -7.27 -3.98 -22.78
CA SER A 120 -8.17 -3.00 -22.16
C SER A 120 -8.64 -3.44 -20.77
N GLU A 121 -8.60 -4.74 -20.45
CA GLU A 121 -9.06 -5.30 -19.18
C GLU A 121 -8.01 -5.25 -18.06
N ARG A 122 -6.80 -4.75 -18.34
CA ARG A 122 -5.66 -4.79 -17.41
C ARG A 122 -5.94 -4.17 -16.03
N GLN A 123 -6.78 -3.14 -15.95
CA GLN A 123 -7.15 -2.52 -14.67
C GLN A 123 -8.07 -3.44 -13.85
N VAL A 124 -9.01 -4.12 -14.52
CA VAL A 124 -9.87 -5.12 -13.88
C VAL A 124 -9.06 -6.34 -13.48
N SER A 125 -8.09 -6.75 -14.30
CA SER A 125 -7.13 -7.82 -13.97
C SER A 125 -6.33 -7.48 -12.72
N LEU A 126 -5.83 -6.24 -12.60
CA LEU A 126 -5.14 -5.77 -11.39
C LEU A 126 -6.05 -5.87 -10.16
N MET A 127 -7.24 -5.27 -10.20
CA MET A 127 -8.16 -5.28 -9.04
C MET A 127 -8.55 -6.69 -8.59
N SER A 128 -8.90 -7.55 -9.55
CA SER A 128 -9.27 -8.95 -9.26
C SER A 128 -8.09 -9.78 -8.79
N GLY A 129 -6.91 -9.58 -9.38
CA GLY A 129 -5.65 -10.23 -9.00
C GLY A 129 -5.19 -9.84 -7.59
N THR A 130 -5.26 -8.57 -7.22
CA THR A 130 -4.98 -8.08 -5.86
C THR A 130 -5.88 -8.77 -4.84
N ASN A 131 -7.19 -8.86 -5.12
CA ASN A 131 -8.13 -9.54 -4.24
C ASN A 131 -7.84 -11.04 -4.09
N ALA A 132 -7.55 -11.73 -5.20
CA ALA A 132 -7.18 -13.14 -5.18
C ALA A 132 -5.90 -13.37 -4.36
N TRP A 133 -4.87 -12.54 -4.58
CA TRP A 133 -3.62 -12.61 -3.83
C TRP A 133 -3.81 -12.36 -2.34
N LEU A 134 -4.60 -11.36 -1.93
CA LEU A 134 -4.88 -11.08 -0.52
C LEU A 134 -5.60 -12.25 0.16
N LYS A 135 -6.59 -12.86 -0.51
CA LYS A 135 -7.30 -14.05 0.00
C LYS A 135 -6.40 -15.26 0.13
N LEU A 136 -5.53 -15.51 -0.85
CA LEU A 136 -4.55 -16.59 -0.75
C LEU A 136 -3.55 -16.32 0.38
N SER A 137 -3.12 -15.07 0.55
CA SER A 137 -2.15 -14.68 1.59
C SER A 137 -2.69 -14.78 3.02
N SER A 138 -4.01 -14.92 3.20
CA SER A 138 -4.59 -15.17 4.53
C SER A 138 -4.50 -16.64 4.96
N HIS A 139 -4.14 -17.55 4.06
CA HIS A 139 -4.05 -18.97 4.34
C HIS A 139 -2.63 -19.34 4.84
N PRO A 140 -2.48 -20.02 5.99
CA PRO A 140 -1.18 -20.25 6.62
C PRO A 140 -0.27 -21.19 5.81
N ASP A 141 -0.86 -22.09 5.03
CA ASP A 141 -0.26 -23.13 4.19
C ASP A 141 0.11 -22.64 2.78
N VAL A 142 -0.21 -21.38 2.43
CA VAL A 142 0.05 -20.80 1.10
C VAL A 142 1.13 -19.71 1.16
N ASP A 143 2.10 -19.77 0.24
CA ASP A 143 3.05 -18.69 -0.06
C ASP A 143 2.64 -18.03 -1.38
N ALA A 144 1.68 -17.11 -1.29
CA ALA A 144 1.13 -16.39 -2.44
C ALA A 144 1.99 -15.17 -2.80
N ARG A 145 2.40 -15.07 -4.06
CA ARG A 145 3.29 -14.01 -4.53
C ARG A 145 2.68 -13.28 -5.74
N PRO A 146 2.55 -11.95 -5.69
CA PRO A 146 1.93 -11.16 -6.75
C PRO A 146 2.95 -10.78 -7.82
N PHE A 147 2.53 -10.84 -9.08
CA PHE A 147 3.31 -10.47 -10.25
C PHE A 147 2.48 -9.63 -11.22
N LEU A 148 3.12 -8.62 -11.80
CA LEU A 148 2.56 -7.83 -12.88
C LEU A 148 3.12 -8.31 -14.22
N LEU A 149 2.22 -8.61 -15.16
CA LEU A 149 2.58 -8.75 -16.57
C LEU A 149 2.59 -7.35 -17.20
N ASP A 150 3.76 -6.91 -17.66
CA ASP A 150 3.94 -5.59 -18.25
C ASP A 150 3.23 -5.45 -19.61
N LYS A 151 2.94 -4.20 -20.00
CA LYS A 151 2.10 -3.72 -21.11
C LYS A 151 2.53 -4.14 -22.52
N ALA A 152 3.54 -4.99 -22.69
CA ALA A 152 3.93 -5.43 -24.02
C ALA A 152 2.69 -5.94 -24.77
N GLU A 153 2.48 -5.52 -26.02
CA GLU A 153 1.31 -5.90 -26.81
C GLU A 153 1.31 -7.41 -27.02
N LEU A 154 0.19 -8.07 -26.70
CA LEU A 154 0.04 -9.52 -26.79
C LEU A 154 -0.10 -10.05 -28.22
N ALA A 155 -0.07 -9.19 -29.24
CA ALA A 155 -0.23 -9.59 -30.62
C ALA A 155 0.89 -10.57 -31.03
N PRO A 156 0.60 -11.86 -31.25
CA PRO A 156 1.57 -12.80 -31.80
C PRO A 156 1.90 -12.34 -33.22
N ALA A 157 3.17 -12.44 -33.63
CA ALA A 157 3.48 -12.32 -35.04
C ALA A 157 2.71 -13.41 -35.83
N PRO A 158 2.32 -13.18 -37.10
CA PRO A 158 1.60 -14.18 -37.88
C PRO A 158 2.37 -15.51 -37.90
N GLY A 159 1.76 -16.59 -37.37
CA GLY A 159 2.37 -17.92 -37.27
C GLY A 159 3.16 -18.21 -35.99
N GLN A 160 3.24 -17.27 -35.05
CA GLN A 160 3.85 -17.46 -33.73
C GLN A 160 2.82 -18.05 -32.74
N SER A 161 3.24 -19.00 -31.91
CA SER A 161 2.38 -19.52 -30.84
C SER A 161 2.18 -18.50 -29.72
N ASP A 162 1.07 -18.57 -29.00
CA ASP A 162 0.82 -17.70 -27.83
C ASP A 162 1.94 -17.82 -26.78
N VAL A 163 2.47 -19.04 -26.60
CA VAL A 163 3.56 -19.31 -25.64
C VAL A 163 4.85 -18.60 -26.07
N ASP A 164 5.15 -18.59 -27.37
CA ASP A 164 6.31 -17.90 -27.90
C ASP A 164 6.11 -16.39 -27.91
N ALA A 165 4.87 -15.90 -28.10
CA ALA A 165 4.53 -14.48 -27.97
C ALA A 165 4.74 -13.97 -26.54
N LEU A 166 4.69 -14.85 -25.53
CA LEU A 166 4.98 -14.54 -24.13
C LEU A 166 6.47 -14.56 -23.77
N ARG A 167 7.33 -15.21 -24.57
CA ARG A 167 8.78 -15.28 -24.32
C ARG A 167 9.41 -13.89 -24.47
N GLY A 168 10.15 -13.46 -23.45
CA GLY A 168 10.84 -12.15 -23.44
C GLY A 168 10.04 -10.99 -22.85
N ARG A 169 8.83 -11.23 -22.33
CA ARG A 169 8.03 -10.21 -21.66
C ARG A 169 8.49 -9.94 -20.23
N GLY A 170 8.38 -8.68 -19.82
CA GLY A 170 8.63 -8.26 -18.45
C GLY A 170 7.55 -8.82 -17.51
N VAL A 171 7.98 -9.61 -16.54
CA VAL A 171 7.15 -10.06 -15.42
C VAL A 171 7.79 -9.50 -14.14
N LEU A 172 7.09 -8.57 -13.50
CA LEU A 172 7.60 -7.85 -12.33
C LEU A 172 7.03 -8.48 -11.07
N ARG A 173 7.90 -8.91 -10.15
CA ARG A 173 7.47 -9.29 -8.80
C ARG A 173 7.10 -8.02 -8.04
N LEU A 174 5.95 -8.02 -7.39
CA LEU A 174 5.45 -6.83 -6.71
C LEU A 174 5.70 -6.89 -5.18
N PRO A 175 6.27 -5.84 -4.58
CA PRO A 175 6.21 -5.66 -3.13
C PRO A 175 4.79 -5.29 -2.70
N TYR A 176 4.46 -5.56 -1.43
CA TYR A 176 3.12 -5.39 -0.89
C TYR A 176 2.52 -4.00 -1.19
N GLY A 177 3.24 -2.92 -0.90
CA GLY A 177 2.75 -1.55 -1.13
C GLY A 177 2.56 -1.19 -2.60
N ALA A 178 3.32 -1.79 -3.52
CA ALA A 178 3.15 -1.54 -4.95
C ALA A 178 1.83 -2.12 -5.47
N VAL A 179 1.38 -3.26 -4.93
CA VAL A 179 0.12 -3.90 -5.33
C VAL A 179 -1.11 -3.06 -4.95
N LEU A 180 -0.99 -2.19 -3.95
CA LEU A 180 -2.09 -1.39 -3.43
C LEU A 180 -2.38 -0.11 -4.22
N ARG A 181 -1.68 0.13 -5.33
CA ARG A 181 -1.94 1.28 -6.21
C ARG A 181 -3.17 1.02 -7.09
N HIS A 182 -3.82 2.09 -7.54
CA HIS A 182 -5.11 1.99 -8.21
C HIS A 182 -4.98 1.60 -9.69
N THR A 183 -3.84 1.92 -10.31
CA THR A 183 -3.62 1.69 -11.74
C THR A 183 -2.42 0.79 -12.01
N VAL A 184 -2.50 0.00 -13.08
CA VAL A 184 -1.39 -0.83 -13.56
C VAL A 184 -0.12 0.00 -13.77
N GLU A 185 -0.26 1.23 -14.23
CA GLU A 185 0.81 2.18 -14.46
C GLU A 185 1.52 2.57 -13.16
N GLU A 186 0.77 2.87 -12.10
CA GLU A 186 1.34 3.16 -10.78
C GLU A 186 1.99 1.95 -10.15
N VAL A 187 1.40 0.76 -10.31
CA VAL A 187 1.96 -0.51 -9.82
C VAL A 187 3.31 -0.78 -10.51
N ALA A 188 3.37 -0.65 -11.84
CA ALA A 188 4.60 -0.83 -12.61
C ALA A 188 5.68 0.17 -12.16
N ALA A 189 5.34 1.46 -12.07
CA ALA A 189 6.27 2.49 -11.62
C ALA A 189 6.77 2.24 -10.18
N ALA A 190 5.90 1.77 -9.28
CA ALA A 190 6.28 1.43 -7.91
C ALA A 190 7.18 0.18 -7.85
N ALA A 191 6.93 -0.82 -8.71
CA ALA A 191 7.77 -2.00 -8.83
C ALA A 191 9.18 -1.64 -9.33
N ASP A 192 9.27 -0.80 -10.35
CA ASP A 192 10.56 -0.31 -10.87
C ASP A 192 11.32 0.51 -9.82
N ALA A 193 10.63 1.37 -9.08
CA ALA A 193 11.22 2.15 -8.00
C ALA A 193 11.75 1.26 -6.84
N ALA A 194 11.07 0.13 -6.58
CA ALA A 194 11.51 -0.83 -5.57
C ALA A 194 12.74 -1.66 -6.00
N LEU A 195 12.92 -1.86 -7.31
CA LEU A 195 14.11 -2.52 -7.87
C LEU A 195 15.33 -1.59 -7.85
N GLU A 196 15.13 -0.27 -7.98
CA GLU A 196 16.19 0.75 -8.00
C GLU A 196 16.03 1.79 -6.86
N PRO A 197 16.28 1.40 -5.59
CA PRO A 197 16.03 2.26 -4.43
C PRO A 197 16.80 3.59 -4.45
N THR A 198 17.97 3.62 -5.11
CA THR A 198 18.82 4.81 -5.26
C THR A 198 18.18 5.89 -6.13
N ARG A 199 17.34 5.51 -7.10
CA ARG A 199 16.68 6.44 -8.04
C ARG A 199 15.41 7.05 -7.45
N ALA A 200 14.70 6.32 -6.59
CA ALA A 200 13.53 6.80 -5.84
C ALA A 200 13.89 7.91 -4.83
N ALA A 201 15.07 7.83 -4.20
CA ALA A 201 15.57 8.87 -3.31
C ALA A 201 15.96 10.17 -4.04
N ALA A 202 16.31 10.09 -5.33
CA ALA A 202 16.66 11.24 -6.15
C ALA A 202 15.40 11.99 -6.65
N THR A 203 14.35 11.26 -7.03
CA THR A 203 13.07 11.86 -7.46
C THR A 203 12.26 12.47 -6.31
N SER A 204 12.35 11.90 -5.09
CA SER A 204 11.72 12.51 -3.91
C SER A 204 12.41 13.82 -3.51
N ARG A 205 13.75 13.90 -3.60
CA ARG A 205 14.50 15.15 -3.41
C ARG A 205 14.21 16.19 -4.48
N ALA A 206 14.04 15.79 -5.74
CA ALA A 206 13.71 16.71 -6.83
C ALA A 206 12.26 17.24 -6.78
N ARG A 207 11.33 16.53 -6.13
CA ARG A 207 9.96 17.02 -5.87
C ARG A 207 9.84 17.86 -4.60
N ALA A 208 10.83 17.80 -3.73
CA ALA A 208 10.91 18.58 -2.48
C ALA A 208 11.76 19.85 -2.62
N ALA A 209 12.36 20.09 -3.79
CA ALA A 209 13.09 21.30 -4.17
C ALA A 209 12.23 22.15 -5.13
#